data_AF-A0A3D4QY48-F1
#
_entry.id   AF-A0A3D4QY48-F1
#
_cell.length_a   1.000
_cell.length_b   1.000
_cell.length_c   1.000
_cell.angle_alpha   90.00
_cell.angle_beta   90.00
_cell.angle_gamma   90.00
#
_symmetry.space_group_name_H-M   'P 1'
#
loop_
_entity.id
_entity.type
_entity.pdbx_description
1 polymer ?
#
loop_
_entity_poly.entity_id
_entity_poly.type
_entity_poly.pdbx_seq_one_letter_code
_entity_poly.pdbx_strand_id
1 'polypeptide(L)'
;MIKLTLGSLFDGSGGFPLGGLLCGIEPLWASEIEPFPIRVTTKRITQMKHYGDINKLYGAELPPVDIITFGSPCTDMSVAGKRVGLGGEQSMLFYEAIRI
;
A
#
# COMPACT_ATOMS: atom_id res chain seq x y z
N MET A 1 16.98 12.51 16.57
CA MET A 1 15.79 11.63 16.66
C MET A 1 15.86 10.66 15.50
N ILE A 2 15.65 9.36 15.73
CA ILE A 2 15.51 8.40 14.63
C ILE A 2 14.17 8.68 13.96
N LYS A 3 14.18 8.82 12.63
CA LYS A 3 12.99 9.07 11.83
C LYS A 3 12.42 7.72 11.41
N LEU A 4 11.17 7.43 11.77
CA LEU A 4 10.51 6.19 11.36
C LEU A 4 10.26 6.18 9.85
N THR A 5 10.25 5.01 9.26
CA THR A 5 10.09 4.76 7.83
C THR A 5 8.84 3.94 7.53
N LEU A 6 8.23 4.17 6.37
CA LEU A 6 6.95 3.59 5.98
C LEU A 6 6.99 2.97 4.59
N GLY A 7 6.41 1.77 4.46
CA GLY A 7 6.03 1.13 3.21
C GLY A 7 4.51 1.08 3.08
N SER A 8 3.97 1.49 1.94
CA SER A 8 2.51 1.55 1.70
C SER A 8 2.07 0.53 0.66
N LEU A 9 1.17 -0.38 1.00
CA LEU A 9 0.57 -1.33 0.06
C LEU A 9 -0.85 -0.90 -0.29
N PHE A 10 -1.25 -1.09 -1.55
CA PHE A 10 -2.53 -0.56 -2.07
C PHE A 10 -2.64 0.94 -1.80
N ASP A 11 -1.60 1.67 -2.20
CA ASP A 11 -1.36 3.06 -1.77
C ASP A 11 -2.46 4.03 -2.18
N GLY A 12 -3.19 3.71 -3.26
CA GLY A 12 -4.16 4.60 -3.86
C GLY A 12 -3.52 5.96 -4.11
N SER A 13 -4.22 7.03 -3.74
CA SER A 13 -3.75 8.40 -3.93
C SER A 13 -2.80 8.90 -2.83
N GLY A 14 -2.28 8.00 -1.97
CA GLY A 14 -1.25 8.30 -0.97
C GLY A 14 -1.78 8.79 0.37
N GLY A 15 -2.95 8.30 0.81
CA GLY A 15 -3.55 8.71 2.09
C GLY A 15 -2.66 8.37 3.30
N PHE A 16 -2.18 7.13 3.38
CA PHE A 16 -1.26 6.70 4.45
C PHE A 16 0.10 7.42 4.37
N PRO A 17 0.80 7.48 3.21
CA PRO A 17 2.03 8.26 3.09
C PRO A 17 1.89 9.72 3.52
N LEU A 18 0.80 10.40 3.13
CA LEU A 18 0.55 11.78 3.53
C LEU A 18 0.40 11.91 5.05
N GLY A 19 -0.37 11.02 5.69
CA GLY A 19 -0.50 10.97 7.14
C GLY A 19 0.86 10.74 7.82
N GLY A 20 1.66 9.81 7.30
CA GLY A 20 3.03 9.56 7.75
C GLY A 20 3.90 10.81 7.71
N LEU A 21 3.94 11.50 6.57
CA LEU A 21 4.71 12.74 6.41
C LEU A 21 4.29 13.82 7.42
N LEU A 22 2.99 13.99 7.65
CA LEU A 22 2.45 14.96 8.63
C LEU A 22 2.85 14.61 10.07
N CYS A 23 3.10 13.33 10.35
CA CYS A 23 3.57 12.84 11.65
C CYS A 23 5.10 12.69 11.74
N GLY A 24 5.86 13.13 10.73
CA GLY A 24 7.32 13.02 10.72
C GLY A 24 7.86 11.64 10.36
N ILE A 25 7.03 10.75 9.83
CA ILE A 25 7.38 9.41 9.32
C ILE A 25 7.71 9.54 7.83
N GLU A 26 8.75 8.87 7.36
CA GLU A 26 9.20 8.92 5.97
C GLU A 26 8.67 7.75 5.13
N PRO A 27 7.78 7.99 4.14
CA PRO A 27 7.42 6.97 3.17
C PRO A 27 8.60 6.71 2.23
N LEU A 28 9.15 5.51 2.27
CA LEU A 28 10.24 5.09 1.38
C LEU A 28 9.70 4.50 0.08
N TRP A 29 8.61 3.76 0.16
CA TRP A 29 8.06 3.06 -0.99
C TRP A 29 6.56 2.78 -0.91
N ALA A 30 5.97 2.56 -2.07
CA ALA A 30 4.57 2.23 -2.24
C ALA A 30 4.35 1.14 -3.31
N SER A 31 3.36 0.29 -3.10
CA SER A 31 2.81 -0.66 -4.08
C SER A 31 1.40 -0.21 -4.47
N GLU A 32 1.21 0.03 -5.76
CA GLU A 32 -0.05 0.46 -6.38
C GLU A 32 0.01 0.06 -7.86
N ILE A 33 -1.13 -0.35 -8.43
CA ILE A 33 -1.24 -0.76 -9.84
C ILE A 33 -1.90 0.32 -10.70
N GLU A 34 -2.74 1.17 -10.10
CA GLU A 34 -3.53 2.16 -10.80
C GLU A 34 -2.66 3.35 -11.27
N PRO A 35 -2.59 3.64 -12.58
CA PRO A 35 -1.69 4.67 -13.10
C PRO A 35 -2.00 6.08 -12.60
N PHE A 36 -3.27 6.41 -12.39
CA PHE A 36 -3.68 7.75 -11.99
C PHE A 36 -3.26 8.08 -10.54
N PRO A 37 -3.55 7.24 -9.53
CA PRO A 37 -3.05 7.45 -8.18
C PRO A 37 -1.52 7.48 -8.09
N ILE A 38 -0.81 6.57 -8.79
CA ILE A 38 0.67 6.61 -8.88
C ILE A 38 1.16 7.96 -9.39
N ARG A 39 0.49 8.56 -10.40
CA ARG A 39 0.86 9.88 -10.91
C ARG A 39 0.67 10.98 -9.87
N VAL A 40 -0.36 10.89 -9.03
CA VAL A 40 -0.61 11.85 -7.95
C VAL A 40 0.51 11.78 -6.91
N THR A 41 0.84 10.58 -6.44
CA THR A 41 1.86 10.36 -5.41
C THR A 41 3.27 10.64 -5.92
N THR A 42 3.60 10.25 -7.15
CA THR A 42 4.88 10.61 -7.79
C THR A 42 5.10 12.13 -7.80
N LYS A 43 4.03 12.91 -8.03
CA LYS A 43 4.12 14.38 -8.05
C LYS A 43 4.19 15.02 -6.66
N ARG A 44 3.54 14.43 -5.65
CA ARG A 44 3.40 15.02 -4.31
C ARG A 44 4.40 14.48 -3.27
N ILE A 45 4.94 13.29 -3.50
CA ILE A 45 5.85 12.56 -2.61
C ILE A 45 7.01 12.02 -3.46
N THR A 46 7.84 12.94 -3.95
CA THR A 46 8.81 12.68 -5.01
C THR A 46 9.92 11.70 -4.64
N GLN A 47 10.17 11.50 -3.34
CA GLN A 47 11.18 10.57 -2.82
C GLN A 47 10.69 9.11 -2.72
N MET A 48 9.38 8.87 -2.78
CA MET A 48 8.79 7.56 -2.57
C MET A 48 8.89 6.71 -3.84
N LYS A 49 9.46 5.51 -3.73
CA LYS A 49 9.59 4.59 -4.87
C LYS A 49 8.32 3.76 -5.08
N HIS A 50 7.83 3.70 -6.31
CA HIS A 50 6.68 2.88 -6.68
C HIS A 50 7.10 1.49 -7.19
N TYR A 51 6.62 0.43 -6.55
CA TYR A 51 6.96 -0.97 -6.85
C TYR A 51 5.91 -1.72 -7.68
N GLY A 52 4.73 -1.14 -7.88
CA GLY A 52 3.71 -1.75 -8.74
C GLY A 52 2.91 -2.85 -8.05
N ASP A 53 2.58 -3.89 -8.82
CA ASP A 53 1.72 -5.01 -8.44
C ASP A 53 2.30 -5.88 -7.31
N ILE A 54 1.59 -5.91 -6.18
CA ILE A 54 1.98 -6.66 -4.96
C ILE A 54 2.20 -8.15 -5.22
N ASN A 55 1.46 -8.76 -6.14
CA ASN A 55 1.58 -10.18 -6.47
C ASN A 55 2.96 -10.55 -7.04
N LYS A 56 3.71 -9.55 -7.50
CA LYS A 56 5.06 -9.71 -8.09
C LYS A 56 6.17 -9.29 -7.13
N LEU A 57 5.83 -8.84 -5.92
CA LEU A 57 6.80 -8.38 -4.93
C LEU A 57 7.18 -9.53 -4.00
N TYR A 58 8.44 -9.57 -3.61
CA TYR A 58 8.94 -10.46 -2.56
C TYR A 58 9.39 -9.62 -1.37
N GLY A 59 8.78 -9.82 -0.20
CA GLY A 59 8.99 -8.96 0.98
C GLY A 59 10.46 -8.83 1.39
N ALA A 60 11.25 -9.91 1.25
CA ALA A 60 12.67 -9.91 1.56
C ALA A 60 13.55 -9.10 0.57
N GLU A 61 13.03 -8.71 -0.59
CA GLU A 61 13.70 -7.84 -1.57
C GLU A 61 13.31 -6.37 -1.43
N LEU A 62 12.29 -6.06 -0.63
CA LEU A 62 11.90 -4.67 -0.38
C LEU A 62 12.85 -4.01 0.64
N PRO A 63 13.13 -2.70 0.49
CA PRO A 63 13.87 -1.97 1.51
C PRO A 63 13.15 -2.06 2.86
N PRO A 64 13.86 -2.38 3.96
CA PRO A 64 13.22 -2.51 5.27
C PRO A 64 12.62 -1.18 5.71
N VAL A 65 11.47 -1.27 6.39
CA VAL A 65 10.73 -0.12 6.94
C VAL A 65 10.24 -0.46 8.34
N ASP A 66 10.01 0.56 9.16
CA ASP A 66 9.49 0.39 10.52
C ASP A 66 7.99 0.10 10.55
N ILE A 67 7.25 0.60 9.55
CA ILE A 67 5.79 0.52 9.48
C ILE A 67 5.36 0.07 8.09
N ILE A 68 4.44 -0.89 8.04
CA ILE A 68 3.68 -1.25 6.85
C ILE A 68 2.23 -0.79 7.04
N THR A 69 1.70 -0.06 6.05
CA THR A 69 0.28 0.30 5.98
C THR A 69 -0.36 -0.33 4.76
N PHE A 70 -1.61 -0.79 4.89
CA PHE A 70 -2.34 -1.31 3.75
C PHE A 70 -3.84 -1.10 3.87
N GLY A 71 -4.49 -0.85 2.72
CA GLY A 71 -5.93 -0.85 2.57
C GLY A 71 -6.32 -1.78 1.44
N SER A 72 -6.28 -3.10 1.68
CA SER A 72 -6.60 -4.09 0.64
C SER A 72 -8.06 -3.98 0.18
N PRO A 73 -8.38 -4.26 -1.09
CA PRO A 73 -9.75 -4.21 -1.60
C PRO A 73 -10.74 -5.06 -0.79
N CYS A 74 -11.74 -4.39 -0.19
CA CYS A 74 -12.80 -5.02 0.61
C CYS A 74 -14.08 -5.31 -0.22
N THR A 75 -13.99 -5.30 -1.55
CA THR A 75 -15.15 -5.36 -2.46
C THR A 75 -16.04 -6.57 -2.22
N ASP A 76 -15.44 -7.72 -1.86
CA ASP A 76 -16.16 -8.97 -1.60
C ASP A 76 -16.67 -9.10 -0.14
N MET A 77 -16.27 -8.17 0.73
CA MET A 77 -16.69 -8.07 2.14
C MET A 77 -17.74 -6.97 2.38
N SER A 78 -17.95 -6.07 1.42
CA SER A 78 -18.90 -4.96 1.52
C SER A 78 -20.36 -5.43 1.43
N VAL A 79 -21.27 -4.70 2.12
CA VAL A 79 -22.73 -4.89 2.01
C VAL A 79 -23.23 -4.69 0.58
N ALA A 80 -22.53 -3.86 -0.21
CA ALA A 80 -22.82 -3.62 -1.63
C ALA A 80 -22.19 -4.67 -2.57
N GLY A 81 -21.44 -5.63 -2.05
CA GLY A 81 -20.80 -6.73 -2.79
C GLY A 81 -21.53 -8.08 -2.63
N LYS A 82 -20.91 -9.16 -3.13
CA LYS A 82 -21.50 -10.51 -3.13
C LYS A 82 -21.43 -11.25 -1.78
N ARG A 83 -20.80 -10.65 -0.75
CA ARG A 83 -20.56 -11.23 0.59
C ARG A 83 -19.87 -12.60 0.56
N VAL A 84 -18.95 -12.81 -0.38
CA VAL A 84 -18.15 -14.05 -0.44
C VAL A 84 -16.97 -14.03 0.54
N GLY A 85 -16.75 -12.91 1.24
CA GLY A 85 -15.72 -12.80 2.27
C GLY A 85 -14.30 -12.86 1.69
N LEU A 86 -13.35 -13.38 2.47
CA LEU A 86 -11.94 -13.52 2.05
C LEU A 86 -11.70 -14.58 0.95
N GLY A 87 -12.75 -15.27 0.50
CA GLY A 87 -12.67 -16.23 -0.61
C GLY A 87 -12.90 -15.61 -2.00
N GLY A 88 -13.18 -14.30 -2.08
CA GLY A 88 -13.30 -13.59 -3.35
C GLY A 88 -11.96 -13.17 -3.93
N GLU A 89 -11.87 -13.08 -5.26
CA GLU A 89 -10.65 -12.75 -6.01
C GLU A 89 -10.03 -11.40 -5.60
N GLN A 90 -10.82 -10.47 -5.06
CA GLN A 90 -10.29 -9.17 -4.62
C GLN A 90 -9.93 -9.17 -3.14
N SER A 91 -10.75 -9.80 -2.28
CA SER A 91 -10.47 -9.85 -0.84
C SER A 91 -9.35 -10.81 -0.44
N MET A 92 -8.94 -11.72 -1.33
CA MET A 92 -7.73 -12.53 -1.12
C MET A 92 -6.43 -11.71 -1.12
N LEU A 93 -6.43 -10.49 -1.69
CA LEU A 93 -5.27 -9.59 -1.68
C LEU A 93 -4.86 -9.15 -0.27
N PHE A 94 -5.72 -9.35 0.73
CA PHE A 94 -5.33 -9.25 2.13
C PHE A 94 -4.15 -10.19 2.47
N TYR A 95 -4.18 -11.42 1.98
CA TYR A 95 -3.10 -12.39 2.25
C TYR A 95 -1.79 -12.00 1.57
N GLU A 96 -1.86 -11.34 0.41
CA GLU A 96 -0.67 -10.76 -0.24
C GLU A 96 -0.05 -9.65 0.62
N ALA A 97 -0.85 -8.83 1.32
CA ALA A 97 -0.29 -7.87 2.28
C ALA A 97 0.37 -8.52 3.49
N ILE A 98 -0.18 -9.62 4.01
CA ILE A 98 0.40 -10.36 5.15
C ILE A 98 1.71 -11.07 4.77
N ARG A 99 1.86 -11.44 3.49
CA ARG A 99 3.06 -12.10 2.96
C ARG A 99 4.27 -11.17 2.88
N ILE A 100 4.02 -9.87 2.69
CA ILE A 100 5.05 -8.82 2.57
C ILE A 100 5.59 -8.47 3.96
#